data_AF-A0AAQ1GPH6-F1
#
_entry.id   AF-A0AAQ1GPH6-F1
#
_cell.length_a   1.000
_cell.length_b   1.000
_cell.length_c   1.000
_cell.angle_alpha   90.00
_cell.angle_beta   90.00
_cell.angle_gamma   90.00
#
_symmetry.space_group_name_H-M   'P 1'
#
loop_
_entity.id
_entity.type
_entity.pdbx_description
1 polymer ?
#
loop_
_entity_poly.entity_id
_entity_poly.type
_entity_poly.pdbx_seq_one_letter_code
_entity_poly.pdbx_strand_id
1 'polypeptide(L)'
;MKIGCICGAVIVDQTDYLAYKAHLVADQDWEDFAESSQSLGEFDQSFVRHCYQCTSCGRLYVDDHERRLVSFVPETTGAQLTLRSIKGAQWKAPLIGTWTIEPIADQPKGSLFCQGADGIAEQYGTWEALEQAYFALFYRLKGLGLLRSALLRKDGTAIHLWPGENH
;
A
#
# COMPACT_ATOMS: atom_id res chain seq x y z
N MET A 1 -4.97 7.31 8.00
CA MET A 1 -5.13 8.75 7.70
C MET A 1 -5.96 8.92 6.44
N LYS A 2 -6.75 10.00 6.32
CA LYS A 2 -7.49 10.36 5.10
C LYS A 2 -7.17 11.81 4.74
N ILE A 3 -6.88 12.08 3.47
CA ILE A 3 -6.58 13.40 2.94
C ILE A 3 -7.68 13.78 1.96
N GLY A 4 -8.36 14.90 2.20
CA GLY A 4 -9.33 15.47 1.27
C GLY A 4 -8.60 16.20 0.14
N CYS A 5 -8.85 15.79 -1.11
CA CYS A 5 -8.34 16.51 -2.26
C CYS A 5 -9.30 17.63 -2.68
N ILE A 6 -8.77 18.74 -3.18
CA ILE A 6 -9.57 19.87 -3.70
C ILE A 6 -10.51 19.44 -4.84
N CYS A 7 -10.19 18.39 -5.58
CA CYS A 7 -11.07 17.84 -6.62
C CYS A 7 -12.27 17.04 -6.07
N GLY A 8 -12.39 16.87 -4.75
CA GLY A 8 -13.44 16.10 -4.08
C GLY A 8 -13.08 14.63 -3.80
N ALA A 9 -12.01 14.11 -4.40
CA ALA A 9 -11.52 12.77 -4.09
C ALA A 9 -10.91 12.67 -2.69
N VAL A 10 -10.92 11.47 -2.10
CA VAL A 10 -10.27 11.17 -0.83
C VAL A 10 -9.07 10.26 -1.07
N ILE A 11 -7.89 10.67 -0.61
CA ILE A 11 -6.68 9.85 -0.60
C ILE A 11 -6.61 9.15 0.75
N VAL A 12 -6.50 7.82 0.75
CA VAL A 12 -6.58 7.01 1.96
C VAL A 12 -5.21 6.41 2.26
N ASP A 13 -4.64 6.73 3.41
CA ASP A 13 -3.41 6.09 3.89
C ASP A 13 -3.78 5.13 5.03
N GLN A 14 -3.99 3.86 4.69
CA GLN A 14 -4.49 2.84 5.62
C GLN A 14 -3.54 1.64 5.76
N THR A 15 -2.55 1.53 4.87
CA THR A 15 -1.65 0.38 4.81
C THR A 15 -0.39 0.74 4.01
N ASP A 16 0.57 -0.17 3.99
CA ASP A 16 1.81 -0.03 3.24
C ASP A 16 1.63 -0.35 1.76
N TYR A 17 2.66 -0.03 0.99
CA TYR A 17 2.76 -0.35 -0.44
C TYR A 17 1.79 0.41 -1.36
N LEU A 18 1.22 1.50 -0.88
CA LEU A 18 0.27 2.31 -1.64
C LEU A 18 0.89 2.87 -2.92
N ALA A 19 0.32 2.54 -4.09
CA ALA A 19 0.84 2.97 -5.40
C ALA A 19 0.81 4.49 -5.63
N TYR A 20 0.14 5.22 -4.74
CA TYR A 20 0.01 6.68 -4.73
C TYR A 20 0.68 7.30 -3.49
N LYS A 21 1.50 6.56 -2.75
CA LYS A 21 2.29 7.04 -1.60
C LYS A 21 3.77 6.86 -1.91
N ALA A 22 4.58 7.85 -1.55
CA ALA A 22 6.02 7.83 -1.68
C ALA A 22 6.69 8.44 -0.43
N HIS A 23 7.97 8.14 -0.30
CA HIS A 23 8.88 8.76 0.66
C HIS A 23 9.73 9.77 -0.09
N LEU A 24 9.76 11.00 0.40
CA LEU A 24 10.59 12.09 -0.12
C LEU A 24 11.79 12.27 0.81
N VAL A 25 12.99 12.13 0.26
CA VAL A 25 14.27 12.48 0.88
C VAL A 25 14.84 13.64 0.05
N ALA A 26 15.32 14.69 0.71
CA ALA A 26 15.94 15.80 -0.01
C ALA A 26 17.30 15.37 -0.57
N ASP A 27 17.72 15.92 -1.70
CA ASP A 27 19.02 15.60 -2.30
C ASP A 27 20.19 15.87 -1.35
N GLN A 28 20.10 16.96 -0.58
CA GLN A 28 21.09 17.33 0.45
C GLN A 28 21.20 16.30 1.57
N ASP A 29 20.16 15.52 1.81
CA ASP A 29 20.07 14.51 2.87
C ASP A 29 20.32 13.09 2.34
N TRP A 30 20.50 12.91 1.03
CA TRP A 30 20.43 11.60 0.39
C TRP A 30 21.55 10.66 0.86
N GLU A 31 22.78 11.15 0.90
CA GLU A 31 23.94 10.34 1.31
C GLU A 31 23.85 9.97 2.80
N ASP A 32 23.51 10.93 3.67
CA ASP A 32 23.32 10.70 5.11
C ASP A 32 22.19 9.67 5.38
N PHE A 33 21.08 9.79 4.65
CA PHE A 33 19.99 8.81 4.70
C PHE A 33 20.48 7.41 4.26
N ALA A 34 21.25 7.32 3.18
CA ALA A 34 21.78 6.05 2.68
C ALA A 34 22.75 5.39 3.67
N GLU A 35 23.64 6.16 4.30
CA GLU A 35 24.57 5.66 5.32
C GLU A 35 23.84 5.18 6.60
N SER A 36 22.78 5.88 7.02
CA SER A 36 21.97 5.47 8.18
C SER A 36 21.41 4.05 8.01
N SER A 37 20.98 3.71 6.79
CA SER A 37 20.39 2.41 6.48
C SER A 37 21.36 1.24 6.60
N GLN A 38 22.64 1.49 6.32
CA GLN A 38 23.68 0.46 6.32
C GLN A 38 24.19 0.18 7.74
N SER A 39 24.13 1.17 8.61
CA SER A 39 24.71 1.10 9.95
C SER A 39 23.77 0.53 11.02
N LEU A 40 22.47 0.82 10.93
CA LEU A 40 21.49 0.48 11.98
C LEU A 40 20.50 -0.63 11.61
N GLY A 41 20.46 -1.07 10.35
CA GLY A 41 19.43 -2.00 9.85
C GLY A 41 18.02 -1.38 9.80
N GLU A 42 17.89 -0.11 10.18
CA GLU A 42 16.70 0.73 10.07
C GLU A 42 17.11 2.05 9.42
N PHE A 43 16.20 2.64 8.64
CA PHE A 43 16.41 3.96 8.04
C PHE A 43 16.08 5.04 9.07
N ASP A 44 16.90 6.10 9.14
CA ASP A 44 16.54 7.28 9.93
C ASP A 44 15.35 8.00 9.28
N GLN A 45 14.19 7.86 9.92
CA GLN A 45 12.92 8.44 9.47
C GLN A 45 12.91 9.97 9.52
N SER A 46 13.89 10.60 10.18
CA SER A 46 13.99 12.06 10.25
C SER A 46 14.23 12.69 8.88
N PHE A 47 14.91 11.99 7.96
CA PHE A 47 15.14 12.42 6.58
C PHE A 47 13.93 12.22 5.66
N VAL A 48 12.94 11.43 6.09
CA VAL A 48 11.82 11.00 5.24
C VAL A 48 10.58 11.83 5.48
N ARG A 49 10.02 12.39 4.40
CA ARG A 49 8.71 13.06 4.35
C ARG A 49 7.72 12.24 3.53
N HIS A 50 6.44 12.24 3.87
CA HIS A 50 5.46 11.54 3.05
C HIS A 50 5.04 12.40 1.86
N CYS A 51 4.85 11.74 0.72
CA CYS A 51 4.27 12.31 -0.48
C CYS A 51 3.10 11.42 -0.92
N TYR A 52 1.98 12.04 -1.26
CA TYR A 52 0.76 11.39 -1.69
C TYR A 52 0.27 11.98 -3.01
N GLN A 53 -0.27 11.14 -3.89
CA GLN A 53 -0.83 11.56 -5.16
C GLN A 53 -2.33 11.31 -5.20
N CYS A 54 -3.12 12.31 -5.59
CA CYS A 54 -4.52 12.10 -5.91
C CYS A 54 -4.64 11.28 -7.20
N THR A 55 -5.25 10.10 -7.12
CA THR A 55 -5.45 9.22 -8.29
C THR A 55 -6.47 9.76 -9.30
N SER A 56 -7.29 10.75 -8.91
CA SER A 56 -8.29 11.36 -9.79
C SER A 56 -7.76 12.56 -10.58
N CYS A 57 -7.00 13.47 -9.94
CA CYS A 57 -6.55 14.71 -10.56
C CYS A 57 -5.02 14.89 -10.63
N GLY A 58 -4.24 13.94 -10.10
CA GLY A 58 -2.78 13.97 -10.13
C GLY A 58 -2.11 14.93 -9.13
N ARG A 59 -2.89 15.74 -8.38
CA ARG A 59 -2.36 16.67 -7.36
C ARG A 59 -1.50 15.93 -6.33
N LEU A 60 -0.31 16.47 -6.07
CA LEU A 60 0.58 15.96 -5.04
C LEU A 60 0.34 16.68 -3.71
N TYR A 61 0.51 15.93 -2.64
CA TYR A 61 0.46 16.39 -1.26
C TYR A 61 1.71 15.91 -0.56
N VAL A 62 2.53 16.81 -0.07
CA VAL A 62 3.85 16.51 0.48
C VAL A 62 3.96 17.13 1.87
N ASP A 63 4.45 16.37 2.83
CA ASP A 63 4.79 16.92 4.14
C ASP A 63 5.93 17.94 3.99
N ASP A 64 5.79 19.11 4.61
CA ASP A 64 6.91 20.04 4.80
C ASP A 64 7.79 19.60 5.99
N HIS A 65 8.78 20.43 6.34
CA HIS A 65 9.69 20.15 7.46
C HIS A 65 8.97 20.10 8.84
N GLU A 66 7.79 20.70 8.95
CA GLU A 66 6.96 20.71 10.15
C GLU A 66 5.85 19.64 10.09
N ARG A 67 5.90 18.70 9.13
CA ARG A 67 4.87 17.67 8.89
C ARG A 67 3.49 18.24 8.54
N ARG A 68 3.46 19.44 7.97
CA ARG A 68 2.24 20.05 7.40
C ARG A 68 2.13 19.68 5.94
N LEU A 69 0.92 19.37 5.50
CA LEU A 69 0.66 18.93 4.13
C LEU A 69 0.61 20.13 3.17
N VAL A 70 1.53 20.18 2.21
CA VAL A 70 1.59 21.19 1.15
C VAL A 70 1.15 20.57 -0.17
N SER A 71 0.31 21.28 -0.94
CA SER A 71 -0.23 20.76 -2.21
C SER A 71 0.46 21.35 -3.45
N PHE A 72 0.77 20.51 -4.44
CA PHE A 72 1.34 20.89 -5.72
C PHE A 72 0.40 20.48 -6.86
N VAL A 73 0.11 21.43 -7.76
CA VAL A 73 -0.81 21.23 -8.88
C VAL A 73 -0.04 20.75 -10.10
N PRO A 74 -0.43 19.64 -10.75
CA PRO A 74 0.16 19.28 -12.03
C PRO A 74 -0.24 20.31 -13.10
N GLU A 75 0.71 20.73 -13.94
CA GLU A 75 0.42 21.56 -15.10
C GLU A 75 -0.29 20.77 -16.21
N THR A 76 -0.01 19.47 -16.29
CA THR A 76 -0.62 18.58 -17.28
C THR A 76 -1.95 18.05 -16.79
N THR A 77 -2.88 17.89 -17.74
CA THR A 77 -4.18 17.26 -17.49
C THR A 77 -4.10 15.75 -17.69
N GLY A 78 -4.84 15.00 -16.87
CA GLY A 78 -4.87 13.54 -16.88
C GLY A 78 -4.29 12.90 -15.62
N ALA A 79 -4.77 11.71 -15.28
CA ALA A 79 -4.30 10.96 -14.12
C ALA A 79 -2.91 10.35 -14.40
N GLN A 80 -1.86 11.16 -14.25
CA GLN A 80 -0.50 10.64 -14.20
C GLN A 80 -0.29 9.92 -12.87
N LEU A 81 0.21 8.68 -12.94
CA LEU A 81 0.54 7.88 -11.76
C LEU A 81 2.02 8.01 -11.45
N THR A 82 2.47 9.24 -11.22
CA THR A 82 3.89 9.62 -11.02
C THR A 82 4.55 8.88 -9.86
N LEU A 83 3.81 8.63 -8.77
CA LEU A 83 4.35 7.91 -7.61
C LEU A 83 4.33 6.38 -7.75
N ARG A 84 3.74 5.87 -8.85
CA ARG A 84 3.66 4.43 -9.08
C ARG A 84 5.05 3.86 -9.30
N SER A 85 5.25 2.62 -8.86
CA SER A 85 6.52 1.92 -9.04
C SER A 85 6.98 1.92 -10.50
N ILE A 86 8.29 2.16 -10.70
CA ILE A 86 8.97 2.01 -12.00
C ILE A 86 8.81 0.60 -12.59
N LYS A 87 8.54 -0.42 -11.75
CA LYS A 87 8.25 -1.78 -12.22
C LYS A 87 6.86 -1.93 -12.84
N GLY A 88 6.00 -0.91 -12.71
CA GLY A 88 4.66 -0.89 -13.30
C GLY A 88 3.86 -2.15 -12.96
N ALA A 89 3.36 -2.83 -14.00
CA ALA A 89 2.60 -4.07 -13.86
C ALA A 89 3.42 -5.26 -13.31
N GLN A 90 4.76 -5.19 -13.35
CA GLN A 90 5.64 -6.22 -12.79
C GLN A 90 5.98 -5.99 -11.31
N TRP A 91 5.42 -4.95 -10.68
CA TRP A 91 5.62 -4.75 -9.26
C TRP A 91 4.98 -5.89 -8.47
N LYS A 92 5.75 -6.47 -7.54
CA LYS A 92 5.29 -7.61 -6.74
C LYS A 92 4.40 -7.13 -5.59
N ALA A 93 3.16 -7.59 -5.58
CA ALA A 93 2.13 -7.17 -4.65
C ALA A 93 2.03 -8.03 -3.38
N PRO A 94 1.73 -7.43 -2.22
CA PRO A 94 1.28 -8.17 -1.06
C PRO A 94 -0.18 -8.61 -1.29
N LEU A 95 -0.51 -9.82 -0.87
CA LEU A 95 -1.86 -10.35 -0.84
C LEU A 95 -2.29 -10.59 0.61
N ILE A 96 -3.31 -9.88 1.08
CA ILE A 96 -3.76 -9.92 2.46
C ILE A 96 -5.25 -10.27 2.48
N GLY A 97 -5.59 -11.39 3.10
CA GLY A 97 -6.97 -11.77 3.43
C GLY A 97 -7.18 -11.71 4.94
N THR A 98 -8.26 -11.08 5.38
CA THR A 98 -8.62 -11.01 6.80
C THR A 98 -10.08 -11.36 6.98
N TRP A 99 -10.35 -12.28 7.89
CA TRP A 99 -11.69 -12.63 8.36
C TRP A 99 -11.85 -12.36 9.84
N THR A 100 -12.96 -11.72 10.23
CA THR A 100 -13.35 -11.44 11.61
C THR A 100 -14.72 -12.07 11.87
N ILE A 101 -14.84 -12.89 12.91
CA ILE A 101 -16.08 -13.62 13.22
C ILE A 101 -17.16 -12.65 13.71
N GLU A 102 -16.77 -11.76 14.63
CA GLU A 102 -17.60 -10.71 15.22
C GLU A 102 -17.01 -9.33 14.90
N PRO A 103 -17.29 -8.78 13.71
CA PRO A 103 -16.80 -7.45 13.37
C PRO A 103 -17.50 -6.38 14.24
N ILE A 104 -16.80 -5.28 14.47
CA ILE A 104 -17.42 -4.05 14.98
C ILE A 104 -18.54 -3.65 13.98
N ALA A 105 -19.62 -3.06 14.48
CA ALA A 105 -20.73 -2.59 13.65
C ALA A 105 -20.22 -1.81 12.42
N ASP A 106 -20.80 -2.10 11.25
CA ASP A 106 -20.45 -1.54 9.94
C ASP A 106 -19.08 -1.94 9.35
N GLN A 107 -18.35 -2.89 9.95
CA GLN A 107 -17.17 -3.49 9.32
C GLN A 107 -17.49 -4.78 8.55
N PRO A 108 -16.86 -5.02 7.39
CA PRO A 108 -17.03 -6.26 6.65
C PRO A 108 -16.43 -7.45 7.43
N LYS A 109 -17.10 -8.61 7.39
CA LYS A 109 -16.57 -9.85 7.99
C LYS A 109 -15.30 -10.33 7.30
N GLY A 110 -15.29 -10.30 5.97
CA GLY A 110 -14.15 -10.70 5.17
C GLY A 110 -13.64 -9.56 4.31
N SER A 111 -12.32 -9.41 4.23
CA SER A 111 -11.66 -8.48 3.32
C SER A 111 -10.50 -9.15 2.60
N LEU A 112 -10.36 -8.84 1.31
CA LEU A 112 -9.25 -9.27 0.47
C LEU A 112 -8.60 -8.02 -0.13
N PHE A 113 -7.31 -7.86 0.11
CA PHE A 113 -6.52 -6.75 -0.37
C PHE A 113 -5.32 -7.25 -1.17
N CYS A 114 -5.12 -6.71 -2.37
CA CYS A 114 -3.93 -6.95 -3.17
C CYS A 114 -3.56 -5.70 -3.96
N GLN A 115 -2.43 -5.08 -3.61
CA GLN A 115 -1.94 -3.88 -4.28
C GLN A 115 -1.20 -4.17 -5.60
N GLY A 116 -1.85 -4.91 -6.50
CA GLY A 116 -1.31 -5.20 -7.84
C GLY A 116 -1.45 -4.03 -8.81
N ALA A 117 -1.36 -4.32 -10.11
CA ALA A 117 -1.48 -3.30 -11.15
C ALA A 117 -2.84 -2.56 -11.13
N ASP A 118 -3.91 -3.27 -10.75
CA ASP A 118 -5.26 -2.73 -10.72
C ASP A 118 -5.79 -2.50 -9.29
N GLY A 119 -5.03 -2.93 -8.26
CA GLY A 119 -5.41 -2.78 -6.86
C GLY A 119 -6.76 -3.43 -6.50
N ILE A 120 -6.74 -4.64 -5.95
CA ILE A 120 -7.96 -5.31 -5.50
C ILE A 120 -8.20 -4.97 -4.02
N ALA A 121 -9.42 -4.51 -3.72
CA ALA A 121 -9.92 -4.34 -2.37
C ALA A 121 -11.39 -4.79 -2.35
N GLU A 122 -11.63 -6.02 -1.94
CA GLU A 122 -12.94 -6.68 -2.00
C GLU A 122 -13.42 -7.12 -0.61
N GLN A 123 -14.74 -7.17 -0.44
CA GLN A 123 -15.39 -7.58 0.81
C GLN A 123 -16.21 -8.85 0.59
N TYR A 124 -16.24 -9.71 1.61
CA TYR A 124 -16.85 -11.03 1.54
C TYR A 124 -17.79 -11.26 2.73
N GLY A 125 -18.95 -11.85 2.45
CA GLY A 125 -19.97 -12.17 3.46
C GLY A 125 -19.80 -13.54 4.13
N THR A 126 -18.98 -14.43 3.55
CA THR A 126 -18.70 -15.78 4.08
C THR A 126 -17.19 -16.09 4.05
N TRP A 127 -16.74 -16.93 4.98
CA TRP A 127 -15.33 -17.34 5.08
C TRP A 127 -14.90 -18.10 3.83
N GLU A 128 -15.76 -19.01 3.35
CA GLU A 128 -15.49 -19.89 2.22
C GLU A 128 -15.27 -19.10 0.94
N ALA A 129 -16.06 -18.04 0.72
CA ALA A 129 -15.91 -17.18 -0.45
C ALA A 129 -14.60 -16.39 -0.40
N LEU A 130 -14.24 -15.83 0.77
CA LEU A 130 -12.97 -15.14 0.96
C LEU A 130 -11.78 -16.09 0.75
N GLU A 131 -11.81 -17.26 1.38
CA GLU A 131 -10.74 -18.25 1.32
C GLU A 131 -10.51 -18.73 -0.12
N GLN A 132 -11.59 -19.05 -0.84
CA GLN A 132 -11.52 -19.46 -2.24
C GLN A 132 -10.92 -18.35 -3.12
N ALA A 133 -11.40 -17.11 -2.97
CA ALA A 133 -10.89 -15.98 -3.74
C ALA A 133 -9.41 -15.70 -3.43
N TYR A 134 -9.04 -15.77 -2.15
CA TYR A 134 -7.66 -15.61 -1.69
C TYR A 134 -6.74 -16.64 -2.35
N PHE A 135 -7.06 -17.94 -2.27
CA PHE A 135 -6.17 -18.98 -2.83
C PHE A 135 -6.14 -18.93 -4.36
N ALA A 136 -7.25 -18.63 -5.03
CA ALA A 136 -7.27 -18.43 -6.47
C ALA A 136 -6.33 -17.30 -6.90
N LEU A 137 -6.38 -16.16 -6.21
CA LEU A 137 -5.52 -15.01 -6.49
C LEU A 137 -4.05 -15.30 -6.11
N PHE A 138 -3.82 -15.98 -4.99
CA PHE A 138 -2.50 -16.41 -4.55
C PHE A 138 -1.78 -17.25 -5.61
N TYR A 139 -2.39 -18.34 -6.08
CA TYR A 139 -1.76 -19.22 -7.06
C TYR A 139 -1.53 -18.52 -8.39
N ARG A 140 -2.47 -17.67 -8.82
CA ARG A 140 -2.31 -16.85 -10.01
C ARG A 140 -1.11 -15.91 -9.91
N LEU A 141 -1.02 -15.10 -8.84
CA LEU A 141 0.06 -14.13 -8.66
C LEU A 141 1.41 -14.81 -8.44
N LYS A 142 1.44 -15.92 -7.70
CA LYS A 142 2.64 -16.72 -7.50
C LYS A 142 3.16 -17.30 -8.82
N GLY A 143 2.28 -17.88 -9.65
CA GLY A 143 2.64 -18.42 -10.96
C GLY A 143 3.17 -17.36 -11.93
N LEU A 144 2.66 -16.13 -11.83
CA LEU A 144 3.14 -14.99 -12.62
C LEU A 144 4.40 -14.32 -12.05
N GLY A 145 4.90 -14.75 -10.88
CA GLY A 145 6.03 -14.11 -10.21
C GLY A 145 5.74 -12.69 -9.71
N LEU A 146 4.46 -12.33 -9.54
CA LEU A 146 3.98 -11.00 -9.14
C LEU A 146 3.64 -10.91 -7.64
N LEU A 147 3.94 -11.94 -6.86
CA LEU A 147 3.64 -11.98 -5.43
C LEU A 147 4.87 -11.57 -4.61
N ARG A 148 4.70 -10.59 -3.72
CA ARG A 148 5.72 -10.16 -2.76
C ARG A 148 5.63 -10.94 -1.46
N SER A 149 4.40 -11.05 -0.96
CA SER A 149 4.05 -11.80 0.25
C SER A 149 2.57 -12.15 0.20
N ALA A 150 2.16 -13.14 0.99
CA ALA A 150 0.77 -13.46 1.18
C ALA A 150 0.48 -13.80 2.64
N LEU A 151 -0.67 -13.35 3.13
CA LEU A 151 -1.14 -13.59 4.48
C LEU A 151 -2.66 -13.75 4.47
N LEU A 152 -3.15 -14.88 4.98
CA LEU A 152 -4.57 -15.07 5.26
C LEU A 152 -4.74 -15.24 6.77
N ARG A 153 -5.58 -14.41 7.38
CA ARG A 153 -5.91 -14.49 8.80
C ARG A 153 -7.39 -14.77 9.01
N LYS A 154 -7.69 -15.57 10.02
CA LYS A 154 -9.03 -15.80 10.54
C LYS A 154 -9.01 -15.53 12.04
N ASP A 155 -9.74 -14.50 12.46
CA ASP A 155 -9.85 -14.08 13.85
C ASP A 155 -8.49 -13.88 14.53
N GLY A 156 -7.61 -13.12 13.86
CA GLY A 156 -6.25 -12.86 14.31
C GLY A 156 -5.24 -14.00 14.09
N THR A 157 -5.70 -15.23 13.85
CA THR A 157 -4.84 -16.40 13.62
C THR A 157 -4.44 -16.49 12.15
N ALA A 158 -3.13 -16.66 11.86
CA ALA A 158 -2.65 -16.88 10.50
C ALA A 158 -3.00 -18.30 10.02
N ILE A 159 -3.83 -18.38 8.98
CA ILE A 159 -4.21 -19.63 8.31
C ILE A 159 -3.21 -19.95 7.20
N HIS A 160 -2.66 -18.92 6.56
CA HIS A 160 -1.64 -19.08 5.52
C HIS A 160 -0.67 -17.89 5.55
N LEU A 161 0.62 -18.16 5.36
CA LEU A 161 1.70 -17.18 5.29
C LEU A 161 2.66 -17.60 4.17
N TRP A 162 3.05 -16.64 3.33
CA TRP A 162 4.03 -16.86 2.26
C TRP A 162 4.91 -15.61 2.02
N PRO A 163 6.24 -15.77 1.82
CA PRO A 163 7.00 -17.00 2.10
C PRO A 163 6.84 -17.38 3.58
N GLY A 164 6.82 -18.69 3.87
CA GLY A 164 6.67 -19.16 5.25
C GLY A 164 7.83 -18.65 6.11
N GLU A 165 7.72 -18.78 7.44
CA GLU A 165 8.89 -18.54 8.29
C GLU A 165 10.03 -19.46 7.84
N ASN A 166 11.19 -18.88 7.50
CA ASN A 166 12.41 -19.65 7.38
C ASN A 166 12.71 -20.20 8.78
N HIS A 167 12.46 -21.49 8.99
CA HIS A 167 13.11 -22.24 10.07
C HIS A 167 14.48 -22.70 9.60
#